data_AF-A0A2G5QSX8-F1
#
_entry.id   AF-A0A2G5QSX8-F1
#
_cell.length_a   1.000
_cell.length_b   1.000
_cell.length_c   1.000
_cell.angle_alpha   90.00
_cell.angle_beta   90.00
_cell.angle_gamma   90.00
#
_symmetry.space_group_name_H-M   'P 1'
#
loop_
_entity.id
_entity.type
_entity.pdbx_description
1 polymer ?
#
loop_
_entity_poly.entity_id
_entity_poly.type
_entity_poly.pdbx_seq_one_letter_code
_entity_poly.pdbx_strand_id
1 'polypeptide(L)' 'MRNGYNAWGFYNNPNDPRIIVPKMNPIMGWTVNLAHREARVALVLIAILIVASIAASILVR' A
#
# COMPACT_ATOMS: atom_id res chain seq x y z
N MET A 1 -15.28 4.47 -9.73
CA MET A 1 -13.80 4.48 -9.77
C MET A 1 -13.37 5.11 -11.10
N ARG A 2 -12.38 6.00 -11.12
CA ARG A 2 -11.84 6.60 -12.35
C ARG A 2 -10.50 5.94 -12.63
N ASN A 3 -10.37 5.24 -13.76
CA ASN A 3 -9.14 4.51 -14.14
C ASN A 3 -8.59 3.58 -13.04
N GLY A 4 -9.47 2.89 -12.31
CA GLY A 4 -9.08 2.01 -11.19
C GLY A 4 -8.84 2.71 -9.85
N TYR A 5 -8.89 4.05 -9.78
CA TYR A 5 -8.77 4.81 -8.53
C TYR A 5 -10.12 5.15 -7.91
N ASN A 6 -10.19 5.10 -6.57
CA ASN A 6 -11.31 5.64 -5.81
C ASN A 6 -11.11 7.13 -5.45
N ALA A 7 -12.11 7.76 -4.81
CA ALA A 7 -12.06 9.17 -4.42
C ALA A 7 -10.91 9.50 -3.43
N TRP A 8 -10.38 8.49 -2.74
CA TRP A 8 -9.29 8.59 -1.79
C TRP A 8 -7.92 8.29 -2.41
N GLY A 9 -7.86 8.08 -3.73
CA GLY A 9 -6.61 7.82 -4.45
C GLY A 9 -6.08 6.39 -4.32
N PHE A 10 -6.84 5.46 -3.75
CA PHE A 10 -6.47 4.05 -3.73
C PHE A 10 -6.75 3.39 -5.08
N TYR A 11 -5.78 2.64 -5.58
CA TYR A 11 -5.91 1.84 -6.79
C TYR A 11 -6.45 0.45 -6.46
N ASN A 12 -7.49 0.01 -7.18
CA ASN A 12 -8.11 -1.30 -7.01
C ASN A 12 -8.61 -1.81 -8.37
N ASN A 13 -7.79 -2.61 -9.05
CA ASN A 13 -8.15 -3.22 -10.33
C ASN A 13 -7.66 -4.68 -10.40
N PRO A 14 -8.56 -5.68 -10.35
CA PRO A 14 -8.17 -7.09 -10.42
C PRO A 14 -7.62 -7.51 -11.79
N ASN A 15 -7.93 -6.77 -12.86
CA ASN A 15 -7.47 -7.07 -14.22
C ASN A 15 -6.05 -6.55 -14.51
N ASP A 16 -5.52 -5.64 -13.68
CA ASP A 16 -4.14 -5.17 -13.80
C ASP A 16 -3.24 -6.03 -12.91
N PRO A 17 -2.35 -6.87 -13.47
CA PRO A 17 -1.52 -7.81 -12.68
C PRO A 17 -0.43 -7.12 -11.85
N ARG A 18 -0.20 -5.81 -12.04
CA ARG A 18 0.84 -5.08 -11.31
C ARG A 18 0.44 -4.87 -9.86
N ILE A 19 1.36 -5.18 -8.94
CA ILE A 19 1.23 -4.89 -7.51
C ILE A 19 1.54 -3.42 -7.22
N ILE A 20 2.59 -2.88 -7.83
CA ILE A 20 3.01 -1.48 -7.69
C ILE A 20 2.62 -0.73 -8.96
N VAL A 21 1.90 0.37 -8.79
CA VAL A 21 1.41 1.23 -9.87
C VAL A 21 1.70 2.70 -9.55
N PRO A 22 1.79 3.61 -10.53
CA PRO A 22 1.87 5.05 -10.25
C PRO A 22 0.69 5.50 -9.37
N LYS A 23 0.79 6.63 -8.67
CA LYS A 23 -0.41 7.29 -8.10
C LYS A 23 -1.22 7.96 -9.21
N MET A 24 -2.44 8.37 -8.90
CA MET A 24 -3.31 9.10 -9.84
C MET A 24 -2.62 10.30 -10.48
N ASN A 25 -1.81 11.04 -9.71
CA ASN A 25 -0.77 11.92 -10.23
C ASN A 25 0.59 11.20 -10.15
N PRO A 26 1.21 10.81 -11.29
CA PRO A 26 2.48 10.08 -11.29
C PRO A 26 3.65 10.79 -10.60
N ILE A 27 3.61 12.12 -10.51
CA ILE A 27 4.64 12.92 -9.82
C ILE A 27 4.62 12.66 -8.30
N MET A 28 3.49 12.21 -7.75
CA MET A 28 3.38 11.83 -6.34
C MET A 28 3.95 10.43 -6.04
N GLY A 29 4.57 9.78 -7.03
CA GLY A 29 5.21 8.48 -6.89
C GLY A 29 4.25 7.32 -7.16
N TRP A 30 4.38 6.26 -6.36
CA TRP A 30 3.68 5.00 -6.57
C TRP A 30 2.69 4.68 -5.44
N THR A 31 1.78 3.74 -5.71
CA THR A 31 0.87 3.11 -4.76
C THR A 31 0.80 1.61 -5.07
N VAL A 32 0.10 0.87 -4.21
CA VAL A 32 -0.15 -0.55 -4.45
C VAL A 32 -1.58 -0.79 -4.97
N ASN A 33 -1.73 -1.85 -5.74
CA ASN A 33 -3.02 -2.32 -6.22
C ASN A 33 -3.70 -3.18 -5.15
N LEU A 34 -4.71 -2.63 -4.48
CA LEU A 34 -5.42 -3.28 -3.39
C LEU A 34 -6.31 -4.44 -3.83
N ALA A 35 -6.45 -4.70 -5.14
CA ALA A 35 -7.17 -5.87 -5.65
C ALA A 35 -6.46 -7.18 -5.30
N HIS A 36 -5.14 -7.16 -5.19
CA HIS A 36 -4.31 -8.35 -5.04
C HIS A 36 -4.03 -8.71 -3.58
N ARG A 37 -4.00 -10.01 -3.30
CA ARG A 37 -3.81 -10.52 -1.94
C ARG A 37 -2.41 -10.19 -1.42
N GLU A 38 -1.42 -10.29 -2.28
CA GLU A 38 -0.01 -10.01 -2.02
C GLU A 38 0.17 -8.56 -1.58
N ALA A 39 -0.49 -7.61 -2.25
CA ALA A 39 -0.46 -6.19 -1.89
C ALA A 39 -1.03 -5.95 -0.48
N ARG A 40 -2.17 -6.57 -0.15
CA ARG A 40 -2.80 -6.44 1.17
C ARG A 40 -1.94 -7.06 2.27
N VAL A 41 -1.38 -8.26 2.03
CA VAL A 41 -0.49 -8.94 2.98
C VAL A 41 0.78 -8.11 3.22
N ALA A 42 1.40 -7.58 2.17
CA ALA A 42 2.59 -6.73 2.29
C ALA A 42 2.31 -5.48 3.12
N LEU A 43 1.17 -4.79 2.88
CA LEU A 43 0.79 -3.61 3.67
C LEU A 43 0.62 -3.94 5.16
N VAL A 44 -0.05 -5.05 5.48
CA VAL A 44 -0.23 -5.50 6.87
C VAL A 44 1.11 -5.83 7.52
N LEU A 45 2.00 -6.55 6.83
CA LEU A 45 3.33 -6.88 7.35
C LEU A 45 4.18 -5.63 7.60
N ILE A 46 4.15 -4.66 6.69
CA ILE A 46 4.84 -3.37 6.87
C ILE A 46 4.29 -2.64 8.09
N ALA A 47 2.97 -2.58 8.25
CA ALA A 47 2.34 -1.94 9.40
C ALA A 47 2.74 -2.61 10.73
N ILE A 48 2.74 -3.95 10.78
CA ILE A 48 3.20 -4.73 11.95
C ILE A 48 4.67 -4.42 12.24
N LEU A 49 5.54 -4.42 11.22
CA LEU A 49 6.97 -4.12 11.37
C LEU A 49 7.22 -2.73 11.96
N ILE A 50 6.48 -1.71 11.49
CA ILE A 50 6.59 -0.33 12.00
C ILE A 50 6.20 -0.29 13.48
N VAL A 51 5.05 -0.86 13.83
CA VAL A 51 4.56 -0.88 15.22
C VAL A 51 5.52 -1.64 16.14
N ALA A 52 5.99 -2.81 15.70
CA ALA A 52 6.95 -3.62 16.46
C ALA A 52 8.28 -2.87 16.66
N SER A 53 8.76 -2.18 15.62
CA SER A 53 10.01 -1.39 15.69
C SER A 53 9.88 -0.22 16.68
N ILE A 54 8.75 0.49 16.66
CA ILE A 54 8.48 1.57 17.62
C ILE A 54 8.42 1.01 19.04
N ALA A 55 7.68 -0.08 19.28
CA ALA A 55 7.59 -0.72 20.59
C ALA A 55 8.97 -1.17 21.11
N ALA A 56 9.76 -1.83 20.25
CA ALA A 56 11.12 -2.23 20.59
C ALA A 56 12.01 -1.03 20.94
N SER A 57 11.91 0.08 20.20
CA SER A 57 12.68 1.29 20.48
C SER A 57 12.35 1.96 21.82
N ILE A 58 11.14 1.72 22.36
CA ILE A 58 10.74 2.20 23.68
C ILE A 58 11.29 1.27 24.76
N LEU A 59 11.25 -0.04 24.53
CA LEU A 59 11.71 -1.06 25.48
C LEU A 59 13.24 -1.13 25.63
N VAL A 60 13.99 -0.70 24.61
CA VAL A 60 15.46 -0.70 24.59
C VAL A 60 16.07 0.61 25.11
N ARG A 61 15.22 1.60 25.45
CA ARG A 61 15.65 2.82 26.18
C ARG A 61 15.74 2.57 27.67
#